data_AF-A0A933ZRD2-F1
#
_entry.id   AF-A0A933ZRD2-F1
#
_cell.length_a   1.000
_cell.length_b   1.000
_cell.length_c   1.000
_cell.angle_alpha   90.00
_cell.angle_beta   90.00
_cell.angle_gamma   90.00
#
_symmetry.space_group_name_H-M   'P 1'
#
loop_
_entity.id
_entity.type
_entity.pdbx_description
1 polymer ?
#
loop_
_entity_poly.entity_id
_entity_poly.type
_entity_poly.pdbx_seq_one_letter_code
_entity_poly.pdbx_strand_id
1 'polypeptide(L)'
;MKRLALLLLLSSLALAGCGGSAPAPCVPTTCSAQQKDCGSIDDGCGKKLECGTCTAPEVCGANNVCAQPGCTQSPCTLGSKQCLNDGVRECIALDDGCPGWGQTNACPAEQICSGGQCVTTCSNQCTENARQCSGTGVQTCKTMASGCTDWDTAVPCEGAQICSGGQCVTTCSNQCTLNATRCSSSALQTCKTMASGCTDWDTAVACSGPHEVCSGGVCTPTCADQCSLNEKRCAGTGIETCVVLGSGCTDWDTPVPCGVDEWCSNAQCVPAETCVDHLKNQDETDADCGGTHCPGCAIGKVCLANGDCLTNACDVGGTGTCVAAGAPTCSDVAKNRDESDVDCGGSYCA
;
A
#
# COMPACT_ATOMS: atom_id res chain seq x y z
N MET A 1 73.34 11.87 38.85
CA MET A 1 73.09 11.65 40.28
C MET A 1 71.75 10.95 40.43
N LYS A 2 71.73 9.80 41.14
CA LYS A 2 70.57 9.04 41.66
C LYS A 2 69.58 8.45 40.61
N ARG A 3 69.47 7.11 40.48
CA ARG A 3 68.70 6.16 41.34
C ARG A 3 67.18 6.44 41.21
N LEU A 4 66.22 5.52 41.05
CA LEU A 4 66.12 4.05 41.08
C LEU A 4 64.60 3.74 40.98
N ALA A 5 64.20 2.62 40.37
CA ALA A 5 62.91 1.91 40.51
C ALA A 5 61.63 2.65 40.00
N LEU A 6 60.62 2.01 39.41
CA LEU A 6 59.98 0.75 39.81
C LEU A 6 59.24 0.11 38.61
N LEU A 7 59.48 -1.18 38.40
CA LEU A 7 58.65 -2.08 37.57
C LEU A 7 57.23 -2.19 38.15
N LEU A 8 56.22 -2.30 37.29
CA LEU A 8 55.17 -3.32 37.45
C LEU A 8 54.48 -3.59 36.10
N LEU A 9 54.65 -4.84 35.66
CA LEU A 9 53.93 -5.51 34.59
C LEU A 9 52.45 -5.74 34.96
N LEU A 10 51.67 -6.12 33.92
CA LEU A 10 50.33 -6.74 33.88
C LEU A 10 49.30 -5.76 33.28
N SER A 11 48.40 -6.10 32.37
CA SER A 11 48.05 -7.31 31.61
C SER A 11 46.85 -6.90 30.75
N SER A 12 46.81 -7.38 29.51
CA SER A 12 45.65 -7.59 28.62
C SER A 12 44.29 -7.00 29.04
N LEU A 13 43.76 -6.04 28.29
CA LEU A 13 42.31 -5.94 28.05
C LEU A 13 42.06 -5.38 26.65
N ALA A 14 41.74 -6.26 25.72
CA ALA A 14 41.16 -5.90 24.44
C ALA A 14 39.74 -5.40 24.71
N LEU A 15 39.50 -4.10 24.56
CA LEU A 15 38.15 -3.56 24.48
C LEU A 15 37.60 -3.87 23.08
N ALA A 16 36.73 -4.87 23.02
CA ALA A 16 35.76 -5.00 21.95
C ALA A 16 34.87 -3.75 21.96
N GLY A 17 35.16 -2.80 21.07
CA GLY A 17 34.27 -1.67 20.81
C GLY A 17 33.02 -2.19 20.11
N CYS A 18 31.93 -2.36 20.85
CA CYS A 18 30.60 -2.46 20.28
C CYS A 18 30.26 -1.10 19.66
N GLY A 19 30.47 -0.98 18.35
CA GLY A 19 29.99 0.14 17.54
C GLY A 19 28.49 0.02 17.32
N GLY A 20 27.70 0.27 18.36
CA GLY A 20 26.28 0.55 18.20
C GLY A 20 26.12 2.00 17.78
N SER A 21 25.81 2.22 16.50
CA SER A 21 25.21 3.48 16.07
C SER A 21 23.99 3.76 16.96
N ALA A 22 24.00 4.88 17.68
CA ALA A 22 22.83 5.31 18.44
C ALA A 22 21.59 5.25 17.55
N PRO A 23 20.44 4.71 18.02
CA PRO A 23 19.21 4.77 17.25
C PRO A 23 18.92 6.24 16.95
N ALA A 24 18.59 6.53 15.69
CA ALA A 24 18.24 7.88 15.28
C ALA A 24 17.17 8.43 16.25
N PRO A 25 17.29 9.70 16.70
CA PRO A 25 16.30 10.27 17.59
C PRO A 25 14.92 10.18 16.94
N CYS A 26 13.94 9.70 17.69
CA CYS A 26 12.57 9.55 17.19
C CYS A 26 12.05 10.91 16.70
N VAL A 27 11.67 10.96 15.42
CA VAL A 27 11.12 12.18 14.80
C VAL A 27 9.60 12.08 14.90
N PRO A 28 8.94 12.87 15.77
CA PRO A 28 7.50 12.80 15.94
C PRO A 28 6.79 13.27 14.68
N THR A 29 5.72 12.56 14.32
CA THR A 29 4.86 12.96 13.19
C THR A 29 4.02 14.19 13.55
N THR A 30 3.20 14.67 12.63
CA THR A 30 2.21 15.73 12.89
C THR A 30 0.85 15.31 12.34
N CYS A 31 -0.21 15.96 12.81
CA CYS A 31 -1.56 15.76 12.29
C CYS A 31 -1.63 15.96 10.78
N SER A 32 -1.02 17.04 10.27
CA SER A 32 -0.96 17.30 8.83
C SER A 32 -0.10 16.27 8.09
N ALA A 33 0.98 15.77 8.69
CA ALA A 33 1.80 14.70 8.10
C ALA A 33 1.07 13.35 8.03
N GLN A 34 0.10 13.11 8.92
CA GLN A 34 -0.79 11.94 8.88
C GLN A 34 -2.18 12.23 8.27
N GLN A 35 -2.37 13.42 7.70
CA GLN A 35 -3.64 13.89 7.11
C GLN A 35 -4.83 13.70 8.06
N LYS A 36 -4.66 14.10 9.32
CA LYS A 36 -5.69 14.07 10.35
C LYS A 36 -6.17 15.48 10.62
N ASP A 37 -7.48 15.67 10.56
CA ASP A 37 -8.14 16.98 10.68
C ASP A 37 -8.83 17.15 12.04
N CYS A 38 -8.92 16.06 12.81
CA CYS A 38 -9.62 16.05 14.09
C CYS A 38 -9.15 14.90 15.00
N GLY A 39 -9.46 14.99 16.29
CA GLY A 39 -9.21 13.90 17.24
C GLY A 39 -7.74 13.77 17.69
N SER A 40 -7.44 12.67 18.39
CA SER A 40 -6.12 12.44 19.02
C SER A 40 -5.39 11.29 18.32
N ILE A 41 -4.16 11.53 17.86
CA ILE A 41 -3.28 10.50 17.27
C ILE A 41 -1.99 10.33 18.04
N ASP A 42 -1.29 9.21 17.89
CA ASP A 42 0.06 9.04 18.43
C ASP A 42 1.11 9.63 17.49
N ASP A 43 2.13 10.27 18.07
CA ASP A 43 3.22 10.92 17.33
C ASP A 43 4.28 9.93 16.79
N GLY A 44 4.10 8.63 17.05
CA GLY A 44 5.08 7.58 16.74
C GLY A 44 6.26 7.52 17.71
N CYS A 45 6.33 8.45 18.68
CA CYS A 45 7.38 8.58 19.70
C CYS A 45 6.83 8.46 21.14
N GLY A 46 5.57 8.05 21.28
CA GLY A 46 4.90 7.79 22.56
C GLY A 46 4.14 8.98 23.15
N LYS A 47 3.94 10.08 22.40
CA LYS A 47 3.07 11.20 22.81
C LYS A 47 1.83 11.26 21.93
N LYS A 48 0.75 11.81 22.48
CA LYS A 48 -0.48 12.11 21.72
C LYS A 48 -0.47 13.52 21.14
N LEU A 49 -0.94 13.64 19.91
CA LEU A 49 -1.14 14.86 19.13
C LEU A 49 -2.64 15.10 18.95
N GLU A 50 -3.07 16.34 19.18
CA GLU A 50 -4.46 16.76 19.00
C GLU A 50 -4.62 17.47 17.66
N CYS A 51 -5.39 16.88 16.75
CA CYS A 51 -5.50 17.28 15.35
C CYS A 51 -6.62 18.27 15.04
N GLY A 52 -7.35 18.71 16.06
CA GLY A 52 -8.42 19.70 15.96
C GLY A 52 -9.81 19.10 16.15
N THR A 53 -10.83 19.86 15.75
CA THR A 53 -12.24 19.48 15.81
C THR A 53 -12.93 19.87 14.53
N CYS A 54 -13.82 19.00 14.05
CA CYS A 54 -14.57 19.27 12.82
C CYS A 54 -15.58 20.39 12.99
N THR A 55 -15.75 21.19 11.93
CA THR A 55 -16.75 22.24 11.91
C THR A 55 -18.09 21.62 11.48
N ALA A 56 -19.15 21.86 12.25
CA ALA A 56 -20.46 21.30 11.93
C ALA A 56 -20.88 21.66 10.48
N PRO A 57 -21.44 20.70 9.71
CA PRO A 57 -22.02 19.43 10.14
C PRO A 57 -21.07 18.22 10.17
N GLU A 58 -19.77 18.42 9.93
CA GLU A 58 -18.79 17.33 9.92
C GLU A 58 -18.60 16.72 11.31
N VAL A 59 -18.46 15.39 11.35
CA VAL A 59 -18.08 14.64 12.54
C VAL A 59 -16.67 14.09 12.37
N CYS A 60 -15.94 13.97 13.47
CA CYS A 60 -14.66 13.32 13.44
C CYS A 60 -14.84 11.82 13.28
N GLY A 61 -14.42 11.29 12.13
CA GLY A 61 -14.45 9.85 11.86
C GLY A 61 -13.46 9.10 12.75
N ALA A 62 -13.65 7.78 12.88
CA ALA A 62 -12.74 6.91 13.62
C ALA A 62 -11.29 6.94 13.06
N ASN A 63 -11.14 7.37 11.82
CA ASN A 63 -9.88 7.59 11.13
C ASN A 63 -9.23 8.96 11.42
N ASN A 64 -9.77 9.77 12.34
CA ASN A 64 -9.29 11.11 12.71
C ASN A 64 -9.32 12.12 11.54
N VAL A 65 -10.26 11.93 10.60
CA VAL A 65 -10.53 12.82 9.46
C VAL A 65 -11.94 13.35 9.60
N CYS A 66 -12.15 14.63 9.29
CA CYS A 66 -13.48 15.21 9.29
C CYS A 66 -14.29 14.69 8.11
N ALA A 67 -15.42 14.06 8.42
CA ALA A 67 -16.33 13.52 7.41
C ALA A 67 -17.78 13.80 7.81
N GLN A 68 -18.67 13.90 6.84
CA GLN A 68 -20.09 14.00 7.14
C GLN A 68 -20.60 12.68 7.75
N PRO A 69 -21.43 12.73 8.80
CA PRO A 69 -22.02 11.51 9.38
C PRO A 69 -22.90 10.81 8.35
N GLY A 70 -22.46 9.65 7.85
CA GLY A 70 -23.21 8.82 6.90
C GLY A 70 -22.46 8.45 5.61
N CYS A 71 -21.35 9.11 5.28
CA CYS A 71 -20.58 8.82 4.06
C CYS A 71 -19.45 7.81 4.33
N THR A 72 -19.80 6.54 4.62
CA THR A 72 -18.79 5.48 4.89
C THR A 72 -18.29 4.76 3.63
N GLN A 73 -18.98 4.94 2.49
CA GLN A 73 -18.58 4.37 1.20
C GLN A 73 -18.76 5.42 0.10
N SER A 74 -17.67 6.13 -0.19
CA SER A 74 -17.65 7.04 -1.33
C SER A 74 -17.16 6.29 -2.57
N PRO A 75 -17.94 6.22 -3.65
CA PRO A 75 -17.55 5.55 -4.89
C PRO A 75 -16.48 6.33 -5.68
N CYS A 76 -16.08 7.51 -5.20
CA CYS A 76 -15.09 8.37 -5.84
C CYS A 76 -14.50 9.42 -4.90
N THR A 77 -13.39 10.01 -5.32
CA THR A 77 -12.75 11.15 -4.67
C THR A 77 -13.25 12.45 -5.30
N LEU A 78 -13.64 13.46 -4.51
CA LEU A 78 -14.18 14.73 -5.01
C LEU A 78 -13.25 15.38 -6.06
N GLY A 79 -13.82 15.84 -7.18
CA GLY A 79 -13.09 16.44 -8.32
C GLY A 79 -12.51 15.45 -9.33
N SER A 80 -12.51 14.14 -9.02
CA SER A 80 -12.10 13.12 -10.00
C SER A 80 -13.06 13.06 -11.19
N LYS A 81 -12.54 12.77 -12.38
CA LYS A 81 -13.33 12.64 -13.61
C LYS A 81 -13.17 11.24 -14.16
N GLN A 82 -14.23 10.68 -14.71
CA GLN A 82 -14.18 9.39 -15.39
C GLN A 82 -15.12 9.34 -16.60
N CYS A 83 -14.89 8.34 -17.45
CA CYS A 83 -15.73 8.04 -18.59
C CYS A 83 -16.88 7.10 -18.24
N LEU A 84 -18.07 7.38 -18.79
CA LEU A 84 -19.22 6.49 -18.77
C LEU A 84 -20.01 6.62 -20.08
N ASN A 85 -20.07 5.56 -20.89
CA ASN A 85 -20.84 5.52 -22.16
C ASN A 85 -20.60 6.76 -23.04
N ASP A 86 -19.33 7.08 -23.31
CA ASP A 86 -18.84 8.23 -24.08
C ASP A 86 -19.12 9.63 -23.51
N GLY A 87 -19.58 9.72 -22.26
CA GLY A 87 -19.67 10.98 -21.52
C GLY A 87 -18.68 11.06 -20.37
N VAL A 88 -18.33 12.30 -19.99
CA VAL A 88 -17.51 12.61 -18.82
C VAL A 88 -18.43 12.90 -17.63
N ARG A 89 -18.13 12.30 -16.49
CA ARG A 89 -18.74 12.67 -15.20
C ARG A 89 -17.66 13.05 -14.19
N GLU A 90 -17.98 14.00 -13.33
CA GLU A 90 -17.11 14.47 -12.25
C GLU A 90 -17.69 14.05 -10.91
N CYS A 91 -16.82 13.65 -9.99
CA CYS A 91 -17.20 13.37 -8.61
C CYS A 91 -17.46 14.70 -7.90
N ILE A 92 -18.70 14.93 -7.52
CA ILE A 92 -19.17 16.15 -6.84
C ILE A 92 -19.77 15.79 -5.48
N ALA A 93 -19.97 16.79 -4.63
CA ALA A 93 -20.84 16.61 -3.48
C ALA A 93 -22.28 16.50 -3.98
N LEU A 94 -22.93 15.36 -3.72
CA LEU A 94 -24.34 15.18 -4.03
C LEU A 94 -25.22 15.90 -2.98
N ASP A 95 -26.54 15.91 -3.20
CA ASP A 95 -27.49 16.59 -2.31
C ASP A 95 -27.51 16.02 -0.88
N ASP A 96 -27.00 14.79 -0.69
CA ASP A 96 -26.79 14.14 0.61
C ASP A 96 -25.48 14.57 1.30
N GLY A 97 -24.68 15.42 0.67
CA GLY A 97 -23.39 15.90 1.16
C GLY A 97 -22.25 14.89 1.01
N CYS A 98 -22.49 13.72 0.44
CA CYS A 98 -21.45 12.71 0.18
C CYS A 98 -20.83 12.90 -1.21
N PRO A 99 -19.51 12.61 -1.39
CA PRO A 99 -18.94 12.59 -2.71
C PRO A 99 -19.55 11.45 -3.53
N GLY A 100 -19.97 11.77 -4.73
CA GLY A 100 -20.59 10.81 -5.64
C GLY A 100 -20.48 11.28 -7.08
N TRP A 101 -20.68 10.34 -8.00
CA TRP A 101 -20.60 10.64 -9.42
C TRP A 101 -21.78 11.51 -9.83
N GLY A 102 -21.48 12.73 -10.27
CA GLY A 102 -22.47 13.65 -10.81
C GLY A 102 -23.04 13.20 -12.15
N GLN A 103 -23.86 14.07 -12.75
CA GLN A 103 -24.46 13.79 -14.05
C GLN A 103 -23.38 13.57 -15.12
N THR A 104 -23.56 12.51 -15.92
CA THR A 104 -22.73 12.25 -17.09
C THR A 104 -23.07 13.23 -18.19
N ASN A 105 -22.09 14.04 -18.59
CA ASN A 105 -22.18 14.93 -19.73
C ASN A 105 -21.64 14.22 -20.96
N ALA A 106 -22.49 14.00 -21.96
CA ALA A 106 -22.08 13.42 -23.23
C ALA A 106 -21.01 14.28 -23.89
N CYS A 107 -20.00 13.65 -24.49
CA CYS A 107 -19.02 14.39 -25.27
C CYS A 107 -19.66 15.06 -26.50
N PRO A 108 -19.14 16.23 -26.93
CA PRO A 108 -19.58 16.89 -28.16
C PRO A 108 -19.53 15.94 -29.37
N ALA A 109 -20.29 16.25 -30.42
CA ALA A 109 -20.32 15.44 -31.64
C ALA A 109 -18.90 15.18 -32.17
N GLU A 110 -18.62 13.92 -32.54
CA GLU A 110 -17.30 13.42 -33.00
C GLU A 110 -16.21 13.35 -31.94
N GLN A 111 -16.52 13.63 -30.66
CA GLN A 111 -15.63 13.36 -29.55
C GLN A 111 -16.09 12.13 -28.77
N ILE A 112 -15.11 11.47 -28.18
CA ILE A 112 -15.26 10.30 -27.33
C ILE A 112 -14.61 10.58 -25.98
N CYS A 113 -15.09 9.91 -24.93
CA CYS A 113 -14.45 10.04 -23.64
C CYS A 113 -13.18 9.18 -23.58
N SER A 114 -12.07 9.76 -23.15
CA SER A 114 -10.81 9.06 -22.86
C SER A 114 -10.09 9.78 -21.72
N GLY A 115 -9.74 9.06 -20.65
CA GLY A 115 -9.04 9.63 -19.48
C GLY A 115 -9.87 10.65 -18.71
N GLY A 116 -11.21 10.49 -18.71
CA GLY A 116 -12.12 11.44 -18.08
C GLY A 116 -12.22 12.78 -18.82
N GLN A 117 -11.81 12.85 -20.09
CA GLN A 117 -11.94 14.03 -20.94
C GLN A 117 -12.55 13.69 -22.31
N CYS A 118 -13.19 14.67 -22.95
CA CYS A 118 -13.68 14.54 -24.31
C CYS A 118 -12.57 14.86 -25.31
N VAL A 119 -12.22 13.87 -26.13
CA VAL A 119 -11.13 13.95 -27.12
C VAL A 119 -11.60 13.46 -28.48
N THR A 120 -10.97 13.94 -29.56
CA THR A 120 -11.28 13.51 -30.94
C THR A 120 -10.63 12.19 -31.31
N THR A 121 -9.54 11.84 -30.64
CA THR A 121 -8.81 10.58 -30.79
C THR A 121 -8.50 10.06 -29.40
N CYS A 122 -8.88 8.82 -29.09
CA CYS A 122 -8.60 8.24 -27.79
C CYS A 122 -7.14 7.79 -27.68
N SER A 123 -6.67 7.71 -26.44
CA SER A 123 -5.43 7.03 -26.08
C SER A 123 -5.74 5.96 -25.04
N ASN A 124 -4.98 4.88 -25.05
CA ASN A 124 -5.07 3.84 -24.02
C ASN A 124 -4.65 4.45 -22.68
N GLN A 125 -5.55 4.46 -21.72
CA GLN A 125 -5.30 5.01 -20.37
C GLN A 125 -4.74 3.97 -19.41
N CYS A 126 -4.81 2.69 -19.79
CA CYS A 126 -4.40 1.57 -18.96
C CYS A 126 -4.22 0.31 -19.81
N THR A 127 -3.52 -0.68 -19.29
CA THR A 127 -3.42 -2.00 -19.91
C THR A 127 -4.70 -2.81 -19.68
N GLU A 128 -5.22 -3.48 -20.72
CA GLU A 128 -6.48 -4.25 -20.63
C GLU A 128 -6.45 -5.25 -19.46
N ASN A 129 -7.54 -5.31 -18.67
CA ASN A 129 -7.69 -6.08 -17.42
C ASN A 129 -6.83 -5.63 -16.23
N ALA A 130 -6.03 -4.57 -16.34
CA ALA A 130 -5.40 -3.95 -15.17
C ALA A 130 -6.47 -3.54 -14.14
N ARG A 131 -6.12 -3.56 -12.86
CA ARG A 131 -7.03 -3.20 -11.76
C ARG A 131 -6.43 -2.12 -10.90
N GLN A 132 -7.25 -1.19 -10.44
CA GLN A 132 -6.84 -0.17 -9.46
C GLN A 132 -7.96 0.15 -8.48
N CYS A 133 -7.60 0.76 -7.36
CA CYS A 133 -8.57 1.27 -6.41
C CYS A 133 -9.01 2.69 -6.80
N SER A 134 -10.30 2.96 -6.70
CA SER A 134 -10.85 4.31 -6.70
C SER A 134 -11.89 4.41 -5.59
N GLY A 135 -11.61 5.25 -4.58
CA GLY A 135 -12.38 5.26 -3.34
C GLY A 135 -12.39 3.90 -2.65
N THR A 136 -13.58 3.36 -2.35
CA THR A 136 -13.75 2.04 -1.72
C THR A 136 -13.99 0.89 -2.73
N GLY A 137 -13.86 1.16 -4.03
CA GLY A 137 -14.15 0.18 -5.09
C GLY A 137 -12.97 -0.12 -6.01
N VAL A 138 -13.07 -1.23 -6.73
CA VAL A 138 -12.08 -1.69 -7.72
C VAL A 138 -12.53 -1.27 -9.12
N GLN A 139 -11.68 -0.54 -9.85
CA GLN A 139 -11.81 -0.33 -11.29
C GLN A 139 -11.05 -1.41 -12.04
N THR A 140 -11.59 -1.82 -13.18
CA THR A 140 -10.96 -2.71 -14.15
C THR A 140 -10.82 -1.99 -15.48
N CYS A 141 -9.61 -2.01 -16.04
CA CYS A 141 -9.35 -1.45 -17.35
C CYS A 141 -10.05 -2.28 -18.43
N LYS A 142 -10.89 -1.64 -19.23
CA LYS A 142 -11.68 -2.27 -20.30
C LYS A 142 -11.52 -1.52 -21.61
N THR A 143 -11.58 -2.27 -22.71
CA THR A 143 -11.71 -1.68 -24.05
C THR A 143 -13.09 -1.03 -24.19
N MET A 144 -13.12 0.29 -24.37
CA MET A 144 -14.35 1.05 -24.56
C MET A 144 -14.89 0.91 -25.99
N ALA A 145 -16.12 1.38 -26.22
CA ALA A 145 -16.73 1.42 -27.55
C ALA A 145 -15.89 2.21 -28.58
N SER A 146 -15.07 3.15 -28.11
CA SER A 146 -14.10 3.91 -28.89
C SER A 146 -12.88 3.10 -29.39
N GLY A 147 -12.67 1.87 -28.90
CA GLY A 147 -11.56 1.01 -29.29
C GLY A 147 -10.26 1.21 -28.49
N CYS A 148 -10.22 2.18 -27.57
CA CYS A 148 -9.12 2.35 -26.61
C CYS A 148 -9.49 1.79 -25.23
N THR A 149 -8.47 1.47 -24.43
CA THR A 149 -8.64 0.99 -23.06
C THR A 149 -8.77 2.15 -22.06
N ASP A 150 -9.70 2.03 -21.12
CA ASP A 150 -9.92 3.01 -20.05
C ASP A 150 -10.45 2.34 -18.77
N TRP A 151 -10.36 3.07 -17.66
CA TRP A 151 -10.82 2.62 -16.35
C TRP A 151 -12.34 2.66 -16.28
N ASP A 152 -12.94 1.50 -15.98
CA ASP A 152 -14.38 1.39 -15.84
C ASP A 152 -14.91 1.99 -14.53
N THR A 153 -16.22 1.85 -14.31
CA THR A 153 -16.84 2.28 -13.06
C THR A 153 -16.37 1.38 -11.92
N ALA A 154 -15.83 2.00 -10.87
CA ALA A 154 -15.40 1.29 -9.67
C ALA A 154 -16.54 0.45 -9.09
N VAL A 155 -16.30 -0.85 -8.95
CA VAL A 155 -17.20 -1.79 -8.30
C VAL A 155 -16.92 -1.76 -6.79
N PRO A 156 -17.87 -1.37 -5.93
CA PRO A 156 -17.67 -1.36 -4.49
C PRO A 156 -17.33 -2.75 -3.96
N CYS A 157 -16.42 -2.84 -3.00
CA CYS A 157 -16.16 -4.09 -2.30
C CYS A 157 -17.35 -4.47 -1.41
N GLU A 158 -17.76 -5.74 -1.47
CA GLU A 158 -18.92 -6.23 -0.72
C GLU A 158 -18.57 -6.47 0.77
N GLY A 159 -19.55 -6.23 1.65
CA GLY A 159 -19.39 -6.45 3.09
C GLY A 159 -18.44 -5.44 3.75
N ALA A 160 -17.58 -5.95 4.64
CA ALA A 160 -16.56 -5.15 5.34
C ALA A 160 -15.20 -5.16 4.61
N GLN A 161 -15.17 -5.59 3.35
CA GLN A 161 -13.95 -5.59 2.54
C GLN A 161 -13.59 -4.17 2.09
N ILE A 162 -12.31 -3.99 1.83
CA ILE A 162 -11.68 -2.73 1.45
C ILE A 162 -10.93 -2.94 0.14
N CYS A 163 -10.84 -1.90 -0.69
CA CYS A 163 -9.97 -1.95 -1.86
C CYS A 163 -8.52 -1.76 -1.42
N SER A 164 -7.67 -2.74 -1.69
CA SER A 164 -6.21 -2.64 -1.55
C SER A 164 -5.53 -3.31 -2.74
N GLY A 165 -4.59 -2.62 -3.39
CA GLY A 165 -3.84 -3.17 -4.54
C GLY A 165 -4.72 -3.53 -5.75
N GLY A 166 -5.84 -2.83 -5.92
CA GLY A 166 -6.82 -3.15 -6.97
C GLY A 166 -7.63 -4.43 -6.71
N GLN A 167 -7.66 -4.92 -5.47
CA GLN A 167 -8.47 -6.06 -5.07
C GLN A 167 -9.30 -5.77 -3.81
N CYS A 168 -10.44 -6.46 -3.68
CA CYS A 168 -11.24 -6.41 -2.47
C CYS A 168 -10.68 -7.42 -1.46
N VAL A 169 -10.13 -6.91 -0.36
CA VAL A 169 -9.48 -7.71 0.69
C VAL A 169 -10.10 -7.41 2.05
N THR A 170 -9.99 -8.32 3.01
CA THR A 170 -10.44 -8.12 4.40
C THR A 170 -9.39 -7.41 5.25
N THR A 171 -8.13 -7.48 4.84
CA THR A 171 -6.96 -6.93 5.51
C THR A 171 -6.06 -6.34 4.42
N CYS A 172 -5.63 -5.08 4.60
CA CYS A 172 -4.81 -4.41 3.60
C CYS A 172 -3.31 -4.63 3.83
N SER A 173 -2.54 -4.41 2.77
CA SER A 173 -1.09 -4.26 2.83
C SER A 173 -0.70 -2.93 2.20
N ASN A 174 0.38 -2.32 2.69
CA ASN A 174 0.88 -1.06 2.14
C ASN A 174 1.40 -1.28 0.72
N GLN A 175 0.72 -0.70 -0.27
CA GLN A 175 1.06 -0.83 -1.70
C GLN A 175 2.11 0.19 -2.14
N CYS A 176 2.33 1.22 -1.33
CA CYS A 176 3.22 2.34 -1.66
C CYS A 176 3.68 3.08 -0.41
N THR A 177 4.73 3.89 -0.56
CA THR A 177 5.21 4.77 0.50
C THR A 177 4.33 6.03 0.56
N LEU A 178 3.85 6.41 1.76
CA LEU A 178 2.99 7.58 1.94
C LEU A 178 3.59 8.83 1.24
N ASN A 179 2.75 9.57 0.51
CA ASN A 179 3.10 10.73 -0.32
C ASN A 179 3.98 10.44 -1.55
N ALA A 180 4.33 9.18 -1.84
CA ALA A 180 4.93 8.85 -3.13
C ALA A 180 3.97 9.22 -4.25
N THR A 181 4.51 9.66 -5.39
CA THR A 181 3.73 9.98 -6.58
C THR A 181 4.10 9.04 -7.72
N ARG A 182 3.11 8.76 -8.57
CA ARG A 182 3.32 8.04 -9.83
C ARG A 182 2.38 8.57 -10.89
N CYS A 183 2.68 8.29 -12.14
CA CYS A 183 1.74 8.55 -13.22
C CYS A 183 0.84 7.32 -13.43
N SER A 184 -0.45 7.59 -13.61
CA SER A 184 -1.39 6.66 -14.22
C SER A 184 -1.90 7.38 -15.46
N SER A 185 -1.41 6.96 -16.63
CA SER A 185 -1.51 7.74 -17.88
C SER A 185 -0.99 9.19 -17.74
N SER A 186 -1.74 10.17 -18.22
CA SER A 186 -1.41 11.59 -18.09
C SER A 186 -1.79 12.20 -16.73
N ALA A 187 -2.40 11.41 -15.84
CA ALA A 187 -2.87 11.84 -14.54
C ALA A 187 -1.93 11.43 -13.40
N LEU A 188 -1.85 12.27 -12.38
CA LEU A 188 -1.00 12.08 -11.21
C LEU A 188 -1.73 11.27 -10.15
N GLN A 189 -1.12 10.18 -9.69
CA GLN A 189 -1.54 9.46 -8.48
C GLN A 189 -0.62 9.82 -7.32
N THR A 190 -1.21 9.93 -6.13
CA THR A 190 -0.48 10.11 -4.88
C THR A 190 -0.83 8.97 -3.95
N CYS A 191 0.18 8.38 -3.34
CA CYS A 191 0.02 7.39 -2.30
C CYS A 191 -0.56 8.05 -1.04
N LYS A 192 -1.75 7.62 -0.63
CA LYS A 192 -2.45 8.13 0.54
C LYS A 192 -2.78 6.99 1.50
N THR A 193 -2.96 7.32 2.78
CA THR A 193 -3.57 6.36 3.71
C THR A 193 -5.05 6.25 3.40
N MET A 194 -5.48 5.07 2.98
CA MET A 194 -6.88 4.79 2.66
C MET A 194 -7.70 4.68 3.94
N ALA A 195 -9.04 4.67 3.82
CA ALA A 195 -9.96 4.48 4.95
C ALA A 195 -9.69 3.18 5.74
N SER A 196 -9.01 2.22 5.11
CA SER A 196 -8.55 0.96 5.68
C SER A 196 -7.33 1.07 6.62
N GLY A 197 -6.63 2.22 6.66
CA GLY A 197 -5.43 2.43 7.47
C GLY A 197 -4.11 2.05 6.80
N CYS A 198 -4.12 1.37 5.64
CA CYS A 198 -2.91 1.12 4.83
C CYS A 198 -2.71 2.20 3.77
N THR A 199 -1.48 2.30 3.26
CA THR A 199 -1.13 3.19 2.15
C THR A 199 -1.43 2.54 0.81
N ASP A 200 -2.15 3.27 -0.05
CA ASP A 200 -2.47 2.86 -1.42
C ASP A 200 -2.47 4.05 -2.38
N TRP A 201 -2.43 3.77 -3.66
CA TRP A 201 -2.49 4.77 -4.72
C TRP A 201 -3.93 5.29 -4.84
N ASP A 202 -4.13 6.59 -4.57
CA ASP A 202 -5.42 7.24 -4.78
C ASP A 202 -5.77 7.32 -6.27
N THR A 203 -7.01 7.69 -6.53
CA THR A 203 -7.55 8.01 -7.85
C THR A 203 -6.63 9.00 -8.58
N ALA A 204 -6.36 8.72 -9.85
CA ALA A 204 -5.53 9.56 -10.68
C ALA A 204 -6.22 10.92 -10.92
N VAL A 205 -5.50 12.02 -10.67
CA VAL A 205 -5.99 13.39 -10.84
C VAL A 205 -5.26 14.02 -12.03
N ALA A 206 -6.02 14.57 -12.98
CA ALA A 206 -5.45 15.27 -14.12
C ALA A 206 -4.67 16.52 -13.66
N CYS A 207 -3.53 16.78 -14.31
CA CYS A 207 -2.72 17.96 -14.01
C CYS A 207 -3.50 19.25 -14.32
N SER A 208 -3.45 20.21 -13.40
CA SER A 208 -4.29 21.41 -13.43
C SER A 208 -3.67 22.60 -14.17
N GLY A 209 -2.37 22.57 -14.52
CA GLY A 209 -1.75 23.61 -15.32
C GLY A 209 -2.07 23.51 -16.82
N PRO A 210 -1.99 24.62 -17.57
CA PRO A 210 -2.27 24.63 -19.00
C PRO A 210 -1.28 23.72 -19.75
N HIS A 211 -1.81 22.64 -20.35
CA HIS A 211 -1.05 21.62 -21.07
C HIS A 211 -0.06 20.82 -20.21
N GLU A 212 -0.23 20.80 -18.89
CA GLU A 212 0.56 19.91 -18.05
C GLU A 212 0.14 18.45 -18.21
N VAL A 213 1.13 17.57 -18.22
CA VAL A 213 0.96 16.13 -18.29
C VAL A 213 1.77 15.48 -17.16
N CYS A 214 1.31 14.34 -16.65
CA CYS A 214 2.10 13.57 -15.71
C CYS A 214 3.29 12.92 -16.44
N SER A 215 4.50 13.16 -15.93
CA SER A 215 5.73 12.48 -16.36
C SER A 215 6.67 12.33 -15.16
N GLY A 216 7.17 11.12 -14.91
CA GLY A 216 8.04 10.82 -13.78
C GLY A 216 7.37 11.02 -12.41
N GLY A 217 6.05 10.88 -12.34
CA GLY A 217 5.28 11.12 -11.12
C GLY A 217 5.15 12.61 -10.74
N VAL A 218 5.29 13.53 -11.70
CA VAL A 218 5.13 14.97 -11.49
C VAL A 218 4.35 15.59 -12.65
N CYS A 219 3.52 16.59 -12.37
CA CYS A 219 2.89 17.40 -13.41
C CYS A 219 3.92 18.36 -14.02
N THR A 220 4.15 18.23 -15.32
CA THR A 220 5.13 19.04 -16.05
C THR A 220 4.56 19.53 -17.38
N PRO A 221 4.90 20.75 -17.83
CA PRO A 221 4.48 21.27 -19.14
C PRO A 221 5.16 20.56 -20.32
N THR A 222 6.26 19.85 -20.08
CA THR A 222 6.97 19.04 -21.07
C THR A 222 7.29 17.68 -20.48
N CYS A 223 6.89 16.60 -21.14
CA CYS A 223 7.23 15.25 -20.71
C CYS A 223 8.68 14.91 -21.08
N ALA A 224 9.27 13.96 -20.37
CA ALA A 224 10.56 13.36 -20.70
C ALA A 224 10.46 11.84 -20.61
N ASP A 225 11.13 11.13 -21.50
CA ASP A 225 11.18 9.67 -21.49
C ASP A 225 11.84 9.16 -20.20
N GLN A 226 11.08 8.42 -19.38
CA GLN A 226 11.54 7.86 -18.11
C GLN A 226 12.09 6.44 -18.24
N CYS A 227 11.84 5.80 -19.38
CA CYS A 227 12.19 4.42 -19.65
C CYS A 227 12.19 4.12 -21.15
N SER A 228 12.73 2.97 -21.54
CA SER A 228 12.69 2.54 -22.95
C SER A 228 11.36 1.85 -23.26
N LEU A 229 10.75 2.14 -24.43
CA LEU A 229 9.48 1.52 -24.81
C LEU A 229 9.52 -0.02 -24.70
N ASN A 230 8.52 -0.61 -24.05
CA ASN A 230 8.38 -2.04 -23.72
C ASN A 230 9.38 -2.60 -22.71
N GLU A 231 10.21 -1.76 -22.09
CA GLU A 231 11.00 -2.15 -20.93
C GLU A 231 10.06 -2.58 -19.80
N LYS A 232 10.45 -3.62 -19.06
CA LYS A 232 9.66 -4.13 -17.94
C LYS A 232 10.48 -4.07 -16.67
N ARG A 233 9.81 -3.83 -15.55
CA ARG A 233 10.41 -3.92 -14.22
C ARG A 233 9.39 -4.39 -13.20
N CYS A 234 9.90 -4.81 -12.05
CA CYS A 234 9.06 -5.11 -10.89
C CYS A 234 8.78 -3.83 -10.10
N ALA A 235 7.51 -3.64 -9.73
CA ALA A 235 7.08 -2.63 -8.78
C ALA A 235 6.06 -3.26 -7.83
N GLY A 236 6.46 -3.44 -6.56
CA GLY A 236 5.69 -4.22 -5.60
C GLY A 236 5.54 -5.67 -6.05
N THR A 237 4.31 -6.18 -6.06
CA THR A 237 3.96 -7.55 -6.47
C THR A 237 3.64 -7.69 -7.97
N GLY A 238 3.76 -6.60 -8.74
CA GLY A 238 3.38 -6.56 -10.15
C GLY A 238 4.50 -6.17 -11.11
N ILE A 239 4.24 -6.33 -12.40
CA ILE A 239 5.10 -5.89 -13.49
C ILE A 239 4.61 -4.55 -14.02
N GLU A 240 5.48 -3.55 -14.03
CA GLU A 240 5.28 -2.32 -14.81
C GLU A 240 5.88 -2.51 -16.20
N THR A 241 5.15 -2.06 -17.22
CA THR A 241 5.65 -2.00 -18.59
C THR A 241 5.76 -0.54 -19.00
N CYS A 242 6.89 -0.18 -19.59
CA CYS A 242 7.10 1.13 -20.15
C CYS A 242 6.28 1.29 -21.43
N VAL A 243 5.36 2.25 -21.44
CA VAL A 243 4.47 2.54 -22.58
C VAL A 243 4.52 4.02 -22.92
N VAL A 244 4.06 4.38 -24.12
CA VAL A 244 3.80 5.78 -24.44
C VAL A 244 2.48 6.17 -23.78
N LEU A 245 2.52 7.00 -22.74
CA LEU A 245 1.30 7.49 -22.08
C LEU A 245 0.66 8.62 -22.92
N GLY A 246 -0.54 9.06 -22.53
CA GLY A 246 -1.24 10.18 -23.17
C GLY A 246 -0.46 11.51 -23.19
N SER A 247 0.65 11.59 -22.44
CA SER A 247 1.63 12.68 -22.48
C SER A 247 2.50 12.72 -23.75
N GLY A 248 2.60 11.61 -24.49
CA GLY A 248 3.43 11.48 -25.69
C GLY A 248 4.88 11.02 -25.45
N CYS A 249 5.30 10.87 -24.19
CA CYS A 249 6.60 10.31 -23.80
C CYS A 249 6.46 8.91 -23.20
N THR A 250 7.56 8.18 -23.12
CA THR A 250 7.59 6.86 -22.47
C THR A 250 7.66 6.97 -20.96
N ASP A 251 6.79 6.24 -20.26
CA ASP A 251 6.76 6.17 -18.80
C ASP A 251 6.23 4.80 -18.33
N TRP A 252 6.39 4.51 -17.05
CA TRP A 252 5.97 3.26 -16.44
C TRP A 252 4.45 3.24 -16.23
N ASP A 253 3.77 2.28 -16.86
CA ASP A 253 2.33 2.07 -16.67
C ASP A 253 2.03 1.51 -15.27
N THR A 254 0.76 1.54 -14.88
CA THR A 254 0.27 0.89 -13.67
C THR A 254 0.71 -0.58 -13.60
N PRO A 255 1.29 -1.03 -12.47
CA PRO A 255 1.74 -2.41 -12.31
C PRO A 255 0.59 -3.39 -12.51
N VAL A 256 0.78 -4.37 -13.39
CA VAL A 256 -0.12 -5.51 -13.48
C VAL A 256 0.29 -6.51 -12.39
N PRO A 257 -0.56 -6.79 -11.39
CA PRO A 257 -0.23 -7.73 -10.33
C PRO A 257 0.00 -9.12 -10.91
N CYS A 258 1.01 -9.83 -10.40
CA CYS A 258 1.20 -11.24 -10.70
C CYS A 258 0.05 -12.09 -10.13
N GLY A 259 -0.07 -13.35 -10.58
CA GLY A 259 -1.08 -14.28 -10.05
C GLY A 259 -0.98 -14.44 -8.53
N VAL A 260 -2.03 -14.99 -7.91
CA VAL A 260 -2.13 -15.15 -6.44
C VAL A 260 -1.02 -16.01 -5.82
N ASP A 261 -0.25 -16.75 -6.64
CA ASP A 261 0.87 -17.63 -6.25
C ASP A 261 2.16 -17.32 -7.06
N GLU A 262 2.25 -16.10 -7.61
CA GLU A 262 3.38 -15.63 -8.39
C GLU A 262 3.93 -14.34 -7.80
N TRP A 263 5.24 -14.13 -7.91
CA TRP A 263 5.87 -12.88 -7.51
C TRP A 263 6.68 -12.28 -8.67
N CYS A 264 6.86 -10.96 -8.63
CA CYS A 264 7.65 -10.30 -9.67
C CYS A 264 9.15 -10.44 -9.36
N SER A 265 9.86 -11.20 -10.19
CA SER A 265 11.31 -11.34 -10.18
C SER A 265 11.88 -11.10 -11.57
N ASN A 266 12.94 -10.30 -11.67
CA ASN A 266 13.60 -9.98 -12.94
C ASN A 266 12.61 -9.54 -14.05
N ALA A 267 11.62 -8.71 -13.69
CA ALA A 267 10.57 -8.22 -14.58
C ALA A 267 9.65 -9.31 -15.18
N GLN A 268 9.53 -10.44 -14.49
CA GLN A 268 8.65 -11.56 -14.85
C GLN A 268 7.88 -12.03 -13.61
N CYS A 269 6.64 -12.46 -13.83
CA CYS A 269 5.91 -13.20 -12.81
C CYS A 269 6.50 -14.61 -12.83
N VAL A 270 7.18 -14.95 -11.75
CA VAL A 270 7.72 -16.29 -11.54
C VAL A 270 6.78 -17.00 -10.57
N PRO A 271 6.45 -18.28 -10.81
CA PRO A 271 5.77 -19.06 -9.80
C PRO A 271 6.62 -19.05 -8.54
N ALA A 272 5.97 -19.10 -7.40
CA ALA A 272 6.65 -19.51 -6.18
C ALA A 272 6.92 -21.03 -6.30
N GLU A 273 7.84 -21.44 -7.18
CA GLU A 273 8.06 -22.83 -7.62
C GLU A 273 8.33 -23.78 -6.44
N THR A 274 8.86 -23.22 -5.34
CA THR A 274 9.19 -23.95 -4.12
C THR A 274 8.09 -23.93 -3.06
N CYS A 275 7.09 -23.04 -3.17
CA CYS A 275 6.03 -22.90 -2.17
C CYS A 275 4.81 -23.79 -2.44
N VAL A 276 4.91 -24.74 -3.37
CA VAL A 276 3.87 -25.73 -3.71
C VAL A 276 4.47 -27.07 -4.16
N ASP A 277 5.77 -27.28 -3.94
CA ASP A 277 6.49 -28.48 -4.37
C ASP A 277 6.46 -29.62 -3.33
N HIS A 278 5.77 -29.38 -2.21
CA HIS A 278 5.64 -30.27 -1.05
C HIS A 278 6.96 -30.59 -0.36
N LEU A 279 8.01 -29.80 -0.61
CA LEU A 279 9.32 -29.95 0.01
C LEU A 279 9.62 -28.70 0.83
N LYS A 280 9.84 -28.87 2.14
CA LYS A 280 10.39 -27.80 2.97
C LYS A 280 11.77 -27.39 2.44
N ASN A 281 11.84 -26.30 1.69
CA ASN A 281 13.07 -25.84 1.06
C ASN A 281 13.21 -24.30 1.03
N GLN A 282 14.38 -23.81 0.60
CA GLN A 282 14.78 -22.42 0.77
C GLN A 282 14.59 -21.88 2.20
N ASP A 283 13.78 -20.85 2.39
CA ASP A 283 13.51 -20.17 3.66
C ASP A 283 12.16 -20.57 4.29
N GLU A 284 11.49 -21.59 3.76
CA GLU A 284 10.24 -22.10 4.30
C GLU A 284 10.37 -22.60 5.74
N THR A 285 9.38 -22.29 6.57
CA THR A 285 9.34 -22.79 7.95
C THR A 285 8.59 -24.10 8.07
N ASP A 286 7.65 -24.37 7.17
CA ASP A 286 7.02 -25.67 6.93
C ASP A 286 6.88 -25.89 5.42
N ALA A 287 6.68 -27.14 4.97
CA ALA A 287 6.59 -27.42 3.55
C ALA A 287 5.49 -26.56 2.89
N ASP A 288 5.87 -25.84 1.83
CA ASP A 288 5.02 -24.96 1.04
C ASP A 288 4.54 -23.67 1.75
N CYS A 289 5.14 -23.29 2.90
CA CYS A 289 4.72 -22.09 3.62
C CYS A 289 5.75 -21.50 4.59
N GLY A 290 5.53 -20.23 4.94
CA GLY A 290 6.34 -19.47 5.89
C GLY A 290 7.64 -18.94 5.29
N GLY A 291 8.48 -18.35 6.13
CA GLY A 291 9.66 -17.63 5.65
C GLY A 291 9.32 -16.26 5.09
N THR A 292 10.26 -15.69 4.35
CA THR A 292 10.14 -14.38 3.70
C THR A 292 9.57 -14.45 2.29
N HIS A 293 9.59 -15.63 1.67
CA HIS A 293 9.26 -15.81 0.25
C HIS A 293 7.98 -16.61 -0.03
N CYS A 294 7.45 -17.36 0.94
CA CYS A 294 6.20 -18.11 0.78
C CYS A 294 5.03 -17.49 1.55
N PRO A 295 3.78 -17.78 1.16
CA PRO A 295 2.61 -17.41 1.95
C PRO A 295 2.73 -17.94 3.39
N GLY A 296 2.12 -17.22 4.34
CA GLY A 296 2.10 -17.66 5.72
C GLY A 296 1.53 -19.08 5.87
N CYS A 297 2.01 -19.79 6.87
CA CYS A 297 1.57 -21.11 7.24
C CYS A 297 0.22 -21.10 7.97
N ALA A 298 -0.59 -22.14 7.73
CA ALA A 298 -1.84 -22.37 8.45
C ALA A 298 -1.62 -22.77 9.92
N ILE A 299 -2.66 -22.68 10.76
CA ILE A 299 -2.59 -23.08 12.17
C ILE A 299 -2.08 -24.53 12.31
N GLY A 300 -1.14 -24.76 13.23
CA GLY A 300 -0.53 -26.05 13.54
C GLY A 300 0.69 -26.40 12.69
N LYS A 301 1.02 -25.58 11.68
CA LYS A 301 2.24 -25.71 10.87
C LYS A 301 3.44 -25.08 11.56
N VAL A 302 4.64 -25.55 11.25
CA VAL A 302 5.90 -25.09 11.87
C VAL A 302 6.21 -23.66 11.45
N CYS A 303 6.61 -22.85 12.42
CA CYS A 303 7.01 -21.45 12.23
C CYS A 303 8.23 -21.11 13.09
N LEU A 304 8.97 -20.08 12.70
CA LEU A 304 10.12 -19.54 13.44
C LEU A 304 9.89 -18.11 13.92
N ALA A 305 8.97 -17.39 13.28
CA ALA A 305 8.58 -16.03 13.58
C ALA A 305 7.08 -15.84 13.31
N ASN A 306 6.50 -14.79 13.91
CA ASN A 306 5.10 -14.44 13.72
C ASN A 306 4.72 -14.25 12.24
N GLY A 307 5.60 -13.66 11.44
CA GLY A 307 5.38 -13.43 10.01
C GLY A 307 5.29 -14.71 9.17
N ASP A 308 5.73 -15.84 9.70
CA ASP A 308 5.63 -17.13 9.00
C ASP A 308 4.22 -17.70 9.02
N CYS A 309 3.26 -17.07 9.71
CA CYS A 309 1.91 -17.59 9.90
C CYS A 309 0.86 -16.69 9.22
N LEU A 310 -0.19 -17.28 8.62
CA LEU A 310 -1.34 -16.52 8.08
C LEU A 310 -2.01 -15.66 9.16
N THR A 311 -1.93 -16.11 10.41
CA THR A 311 -2.49 -15.45 11.58
C THR A 311 -1.58 -14.38 12.17
N ASN A 312 -0.35 -14.21 11.66
CA ASN A 312 0.72 -13.43 12.26
C ASN A 312 1.04 -13.81 13.73
N ALA A 313 0.80 -15.07 14.11
CA ALA A 313 1.02 -15.55 15.48
C ALA A 313 1.70 -16.92 15.45
N CYS A 314 2.98 -16.94 15.83
CA CYS A 314 3.79 -18.14 16.00
C CYS A 314 4.05 -18.37 17.49
N ASP A 315 3.83 -19.59 17.97
CA ASP A 315 4.13 -19.95 19.36
C ASP A 315 5.62 -20.25 19.56
N VAL A 316 6.45 -19.23 19.36
CA VAL A 316 7.91 -19.29 19.50
C VAL A 316 8.24 -19.50 20.98
N GLY A 317 8.90 -20.60 21.32
CA GLY A 317 9.20 -20.99 22.71
C GLY A 317 8.18 -21.94 23.34
N GLY A 318 7.01 -22.15 22.71
CA GLY A 318 6.05 -23.19 23.06
C GLY A 318 6.12 -24.36 22.08
N THR A 319 5.10 -24.52 21.23
CA THR A 319 5.05 -25.63 20.25
C THR A 319 5.87 -25.37 18.97
N GLY A 320 6.29 -24.12 18.72
CA GLY A 320 6.97 -23.74 17.46
C GLY A 320 6.05 -23.85 16.24
N THR A 321 4.74 -23.66 16.45
CA THR A 321 3.73 -23.76 15.39
C THR A 321 2.81 -22.56 15.34
N CYS A 322 2.24 -22.28 14.18
CA CYS A 322 1.26 -21.22 13.99
C CYS A 322 0.01 -21.46 14.84
N VAL A 323 -0.46 -20.43 15.52
CA VAL A 323 -1.66 -20.49 16.37
C VAL A 323 -2.72 -19.51 15.88
N ALA A 324 -3.94 -19.60 16.41
CA ALA A 324 -4.96 -18.59 16.13
C ALA A 324 -4.48 -17.19 16.59
N ALA A 325 -4.86 -16.14 15.85
CA ALA A 325 -4.51 -14.78 16.22
C ALA A 325 -5.07 -14.45 17.62
N GLY A 326 -4.22 -13.94 18.52
CA GLY A 326 -4.57 -13.67 19.91
C GLY A 326 -4.70 -14.90 20.80
N ALA A 327 -4.32 -16.09 20.33
CA ALA A 327 -4.10 -17.22 21.21
C ALA A 327 -2.90 -16.95 22.13
N PRO A 328 -2.95 -17.42 23.39
CA PRO A 328 -1.83 -17.24 24.31
C PRO A 328 -0.56 -17.91 23.77
N THR A 329 0.55 -17.20 23.64
CA THR A 329 1.85 -17.75 23.20
C THR A 329 2.98 -17.33 24.13
N CYS A 330 4.12 -18.00 24.00
CA CYS A 330 5.35 -17.62 24.71
C CYS A 330 6.05 -16.38 24.12
N SER A 331 5.33 -15.50 23.41
CA SER A 331 5.85 -14.31 22.72
C SER A 331 4.74 -13.28 22.45
N ASP A 332 3.67 -13.27 23.24
CA ASP A 332 2.50 -12.40 23.05
C ASP A 332 2.48 -11.17 23.98
N VAL A 333 3.57 -10.96 24.74
CA VAL A 333 3.75 -9.83 25.65
C VAL A 333 2.74 -9.86 26.81
N ALA A 334 2.15 -11.03 27.09
CA ALA A 334 1.20 -11.22 28.17
C ALA A 334 1.56 -12.44 29.01
N LYS A 335 1.75 -12.23 30.33
CA LYS A 335 1.97 -13.33 31.27
C LYS A 335 0.74 -14.26 31.33
N ASN A 336 0.77 -15.36 30.61
CA ASN A 336 -0.38 -16.27 30.48
C ASN A 336 0.05 -17.76 30.44
N ARG A 337 -0.91 -18.66 30.25
CA ARG A 337 -0.72 -20.12 30.45
C ARG A 337 -0.07 -20.44 31.81
N ASP A 338 1.08 -21.11 31.84
CA ASP A 338 1.83 -21.44 33.06
C ASP A 338 3.14 -20.64 33.20
N GLU A 339 3.22 -19.50 32.49
CA GLU A 339 4.38 -18.62 32.50
C GLU A 339 4.75 -18.11 33.89
N SER A 340 6.05 -18.14 34.19
CA SER A 340 6.57 -17.64 35.47
C SER A 340 6.83 -16.13 35.44
N ASP A 341 7.06 -15.56 34.27
CA ASP A 341 7.17 -14.14 33.96
C ASP A 341 6.69 -13.89 32.51
N VAL A 342 6.47 -12.64 32.09
CA VAL A 342 5.92 -12.32 30.75
C VAL A 342 6.73 -13.03 29.66
N ASP A 343 6.07 -13.85 28.84
CA ASP A 343 6.67 -14.62 27.74
C ASP A 343 7.79 -15.59 28.16
N CYS A 344 7.92 -15.94 29.45
CA CYS A 344 9.00 -16.83 29.89
C CYS A 344 8.75 -17.64 31.18
N GLY A 345 9.39 -18.81 31.21
CA GLY A 345 9.33 -19.73 32.34
C GLY A 345 8.02 -20.49 32.39
N GLY A 346 7.90 -21.41 33.36
CA GLY A 346 6.83 -22.42 33.33
C GLY A 346 7.27 -23.68 32.58
N SER A 347 6.38 -24.66 32.51
CA SER A 347 6.63 -25.90 31.76
C SER A 347 6.26 -25.80 30.29
N TYR A 348 5.48 -24.79 29.90
CA TYR A 348 5.09 -24.52 28.52
C TYR A 348 6.08 -23.61 27.76
N CYS A 349 6.57 -22.53 28.40
CA CYS A 349 7.49 -21.55 27.80
C CYS A 349 8.94 -21.72 28.32
N ALA A 350 9.43 -22.96 28.23
CA ALA A 350 10.67 -23.42 28.84
C ALA A 350 11.93 -23.16 27.99
#